data_AF-A0A8R7TYH7-F1
#
_entry.id   AF-A0A8R7TYH7-F1
#
_cell.length_a   1.000
_cell.length_b   1.000
_cell.length_c   1.000
_cell.angle_alpha   90.00
_cell.angle_beta   90.00
_cell.angle_gamma   90.00
#
_symmetry.space_group_name_H-M   'P 1'
#
loop_
_entity.id
_entity.type
_entity.pdbx_description
1 polymer ?
#
loop_
_entity_poly.entity_id
_entity_poly.type
_entity_poly.pdbx_seq_one_letter_code
_entity_poly.pdbx_strand_id
1 'polypeptide(L)'
;MPEVGKVFSTLDDASRFVNVYAQLNGFSMIKGRNYKNMKLYFQCNKSKKRPSVNTGLKKRKRNIVEGTNCPMSITVKLVDDKWHIASMSLEHNHDLVRSPSLTIFF
;
A
#
# COMPACT_ATOMS: atom_id res chain seq x y z
N MET A 1 -9.48 -10.83 -5.46
CA MET A 1 -9.85 -9.84 -4.42
C MET A 1 -9.13 -10.21 -3.11
N PRO A 2 -8.55 -9.26 -2.36
CA PRO A 2 -8.07 -9.53 -1.00
C PRO A 2 -9.24 -9.91 -0.09
N GLU A 3 -8.99 -10.81 0.85
CA GLU A 3 -10.00 -11.32 1.78
C GLU A 3 -9.33 -11.59 3.13
N VAL A 4 -10.02 -11.29 4.22
CA VAL A 4 -9.54 -11.58 5.58
C VAL A 4 -9.39 -13.09 5.75
N GLY A 5 -8.29 -13.53 6.34
CA GLY A 5 -7.98 -14.96 6.51
C GLY A 5 -7.24 -15.60 5.33
N LYS A 6 -7.00 -14.87 4.24
CA LYS A 6 -6.12 -15.36 3.18
C LYS A 6 -4.69 -15.53 3.71
N VAL A 7 -4.10 -16.69 3.42
CA VAL A 7 -2.81 -17.13 3.96
C VAL A 7 -1.75 -17.19 2.86
N PHE A 8 -0.52 -16.78 3.19
CA PHE A 8 0.65 -16.85 2.34
C PHE A 8 1.80 -17.54 3.09
N SER A 9 2.58 -18.35 2.37
CA SER A 9 3.79 -18.99 2.90
C SER A 9 4.92 -17.97 3.08
N THR A 10 5.02 -16.99 2.16
CA THR A 10 6.10 -16.01 2.19
C THR A 10 5.58 -14.57 2.26
N LEU A 11 6.43 -13.71 2.81
CA LEU A 11 6.21 -12.27 2.81
C LEU A 11 6.16 -11.68 1.39
N ASP A 12 6.94 -12.26 0.47
CA ASP A 12 6.99 -11.80 -0.92
C ASP A 12 5.67 -12.08 -1.63
N ASP A 13 5.11 -13.29 -1.47
CA ASP A 13 3.81 -13.66 -2.02
C ASP A 13 2.69 -12.74 -1.51
N ALA A 14 2.66 -12.49 -0.19
CA ALA A 14 1.69 -11.57 0.40
C ALA A 14 1.84 -10.15 -0.17
N SER A 15 3.08 -9.67 -0.35
CA SER A 15 3.36 -8.35 -0.89
C SER A 15 2.98 -8.24 -2.38
N ARG A 16 3.33 -9.25 -3.17
CA ARG A 16 3.03 -9.32 -4.60
C ARG A 16 1.52 -9.37 -4.83
N PHE A 17 0.80 -10.19 -4.07
CA PHE A 17 -0.65 -10.29 -4.16
C PHE A 17 -1.33 -8.93 -3.92
N VAL A 18 -0.94 -8.23 -2.85
CA VAL A 18 -1.50 -6.92 -2.50
C VAL A 18 -1.14 -5.85 -3.54
N ASN A 19 0.09 -5.86 -4.05
CA ASN A 19 0.53 -4.93 -5.10
C ASN A 19 -0.21 -5.13 -6.42
N VAL A 20 -0.35 -6.38 -6.88
CA VAL A 20 -1.09 -6.70 -8.11
C VAL A 20 -2.54 -6.25 -7.97
N TYR A 21 -3.16 -6.52 -6.82
CA TYR A 21 -4.50 -6.03 -6.54
C TYR A 21 -4.59 -4.50 -6.63
N ALA A 22 -3.66 -3.76 -6.03
CA ALA A 22 -3.63 -2.29 -6.11
C ALA A 22 -3.59 -1.79 -7.55
N GLN A 23 -2.67 -2.34 -8.35
CA GLN A 23 -2.46 -1.96 -9.74
C GLN A 23 -3.71 -2.21 -10.59
N LEU A 24 -4.31 -3.41 -10.47
CA LEU A 24 -5.56 -3.76 -11.18
C LEU A 24 -6.72 -2.83 -10.84
N ASN A 25 -6.71 -2.24 -9.63
CA ASN A 25 -7.75 -1.31 -9.19
C ASN A 25 -7.37 0.17 -9.41
N GLY A 26 -6.26 0.46 -10.08
CA GLY A 26 -5.88 1.83 -10.48
C GLY A 26 -5.30 2.66 -9.34
N PHE A 27 -4.61 2.03 -8.39
CA PHE A 27 -3.86 2.76 -7.36
C PHE A 27 -2.56 2.06 -6.99
N SER A 28 -1.70 2.79 -6.29
CA SER A 28 -0.46 2.25 -5.73
C SER A 28 -0.52 2.20 -4.21
N MET A 29 0.11 1.18 -3.64
CA MET A 29 0.23 1.02 -2.20
C MET A 29 1.67 1.29 -1.73
N ILE A 30 1.78 1.91 -0.57
CA ILE A 30 3.02 2.04 0.19
C ILE A 30 3.06 0.89 1.19
N LYS A 31 4.14 0.12 1.14
CA LYS A 31 4.45 -0.93 2.11
C LYS A 31 5.21 -0.36 3.31
N GLY A 32 4.85 -0.80 4.50
CA GLY A 32 5.65 -0.60 5.71
C GLY A 32 5.72 -1.87 6.56
N ARG A 33 6.69 -1.90 7.47
CA ARG A 33 7.00 -3.02 8.38
C ARG A 33 6.98 -2.53 9.83
N ASN A 34 6.46 -3.35 10.76
CA ASN A 34 6.45 -3.09 12.22
C ASN A 34 7.47 -3.96 12.98
N TYR A 35 7.48 -3.81 14.32
CA TYR A 35 8.26 -4.52 15.34
C TYR A 35 8.51 -6.00 14.98
N LYS A 36 9.80 -6.37 15.04
CA LYS A 36 10.34 -7.70 14.68
C LYS A 36 10.01 -8.19 13.27
N ASN A 37 9.58 -7.31 12.35
CA ASN A 37 9.16 -7.66 10.99
C ASN A 37 8.01 -8.68 10.92
N MET A 38 7.16 -8.80 11.96
CA MET A 38 6.05 -9.77 12.01
C MET A 38 4.71 -9.20 11.53
N LYS A 39 4.67 -7.91 11.19
CA LYS A 39 3.45 -7.20 10.73
C LYS A 39 3.78 -6.28 9.58
N LEU A 40 3.02 -6.39 8.50
CA LEU A 40 3.08 -5.55 7.32
C LEU A 40 1.82 -4.70 7.22
N TYR A 41 2.02 -3.44 6.87
CA TYR A 41 0.94 -2.53 6.53
C TYR A 41 1.12 -2.08 5.09
N PHE A 42 0.06 -2.20 4.33
CA PHE A 42 -0.07 -1.66 2.99
C PHE A 42 -1.12 -0.55 3.07
N GLN A 43 -0.77 0.64 2.60
CA GLN A 43 -1.68 1.80 2.62
C GLN A 43 -1.68 2.45 1.25
N CYS A 44 -2.79 3.05 0.83
CA CYS A 44 -2.81 3.81 -0.41
C CYS A 44 -1.73 4.91 -0.41
N ASN A 45 -1.09 5.18 -1.55
CA ASN A 45 -0.08 6.23 -1.67
C ASN A 45 -0.63 7.65 -1.35
N LYS A 46 -1.94 7.87 -1.50
CA LYS A 46 -2.62 9.11 -1.08
C LYS A 46 -2.96 9.17 0.42
N SER A 47 -2.65 8.14 1.22
CA SER A 47 -2.94 8.14 2.67
C SER A 47 -2.00 9.04 3.47
N LYS A 48 -0.75 9.21 3.03
CA LYS A 48 0.25 9.99 3.77
C LYS A 48 0.20 11.46 3.37
N LYS A 49 -0.09 12.33 4.34
CA LYS A 49 0.33 13.74 4.27
C LYS A 49 1.85 13.77 4.35
N ARG A 50 2.53 14.28 3.32
CA ARG A 50 3.96 14.58 3.45
C ARG A 50 4.08 15.81 4.34
N PRO A 51 4.84 15.77 5.45
CA PRO A 51 5.14 16.98 6.19
C PRO A 51 5.76 17.99 5.22
N SER A 52 5.30 19.23 5.25
CA SER A 52 5.91 20.34 4.53
C SER A 52 7.28 20.60 5.13
N VAL A 53 8.27 19.81 4.72
CA VAL A 53 9.65 20.05 5.18
C VAL A 53 10.17 21.25 4.41
N ASN A 54 9.99 22.44 4.99
CA ASN A 54 10.69 23.68 4.66
C ASN A 54 12.17 23.54 5.04
N THR A 55 12.88 22.59 4.42
CA THR A 55 14.34 22.63 4.35
C THR A 55 14.65 23.39 3.07
N GLY A 56 15.29 24.55 3.14
CA GLY A 56 15.65 25.43 2.02
C GLY A 56 16.56 24.81 0.93
N LEU A 57 16.62 23.48 0.86
CA LEU A 57 17.26 22.70 -0.18
C LEU A 57 16.30 22.61 -1.38
N LYS A 58 16.76 23.05 -2.56
CA LYS A 58 16.06 22.87 -3.85
C LYS A 58 15.77 21.38 -4.08
N LYS A 59 14.60 20.90 -3.67
CA LYS A 59 14.15 19.55 -3.97
C LYS A 59 13.73 19.48 -5.44
N ARG A 60 14.19 18.43 -6.11
CA ARG A 60 13.78 18.06 -7.48
C ARG A 60 12.25 18.06 -7.54
N LYS A 61 11.65 18.82 -8.47
CA LYS A 61 10.19 18.87 -8.70
C LYS A 61 9.71 17.47 -9.14
N ARG A 62 9.40 16.60 -8.18
CA ARG A 62 8.61 15.38 -8.46
C ARG A 62 7.15 15.78 -8.45
N ASN A 63 6.33 15.14 -9.31
CA ASN A 63 4.87 15.27 -9.26
C ASN A 63 4.42 15.13 -7.80
N ILE A 64 3.93 16.23 -7.23
CA ILE A 64 3.48 16.27 -5.84
C ILE A 64 2.13 15.57 -5.84
N VAL A 65 2.07 14.41 -5.21
CA VAL A 65 0.79 13.73 -4.96
C VAL A 65 0.23 14.32 -3.67
N GLU A 66 -0.90 15.04 -3.77
CA GLU A 66 -1.62 15.52 -2.60
C GLU A 66 -2.18 14.34 -1.82
N GLY A 67 -1.87 14.30 -0.52
CA GLY A 67 -2.38 13.26 0.39
C GLY A 67 -3.80 13.58 0.82
N THR A 68 -4.74 12.67 0.58
CA THR A 68 -6.16 12.82 0.90
C THR A 68 -6.54 12.19 2.25
N ASN A 69 -5.58 11.70 3.04
CA ASN A 69 -5.86 10.85 4.21
C ASN A 69 -6.72 9.62 3.86
N CYS A 70 -6.46 9.02 2.70
CA CYS A 70 -7.18 7.82 2.24
C CYS A 70 -7.18 6.70 3.31
N PRO A 71 -8.34 6.18 3.74
CA PRO A 71 -8.45 5.16 4.79
C PRO A 71 -8.07 3.76 4.33
N MET A 72 -8.03 3.54 3.00
CA MET A 72 -7.57 2.31 2.36
C MET A 72 -6.30 1.74 3.00
N SER A 73 -6.42 0.56 3.60
CA SER A 73 -5.29 -0.13 4.20
C SER A 73 -5.50 -1.64 4.23
N ILE A 74 -4.42 -2.41 4.13
CA ILE A 74 -4.39 -3.85 4.31
C ILE A 74 -3.29 -4.18 5.30
N THR A 75 -3.62 -4.95 6.32
CA THR A 75 -2.66 -5.40 7.33
C THR A 75 -2.47 -6.90 7.21
N VAL A 76 -1.22 -7.32 7.07
CA VAL A 76 -0.82 -8.73 7.06
C VAL A 76 0.00 -9.01 8.32
N LYS A 77 -0.31 -10.10 9.03
CA LYS A 77 0.38 -10.53 10.25
C LYS A 77 0.96 -11.93 10.06
N LEU A 78 2.13 -12.15 10.64
CA LEU A 78 2.74 -13.47 10.77
C LEU A 78 2.12 -14.19 11.97
N VAL A 79 1.50 -15.35 11.74
CA VAL A 79 0.92 -16.24 12.76
C VAL A 79 1.30 -17.68 12.37
N ASP A 80 1.96 -18.40 13.27
CA ASP A 80 2.43 -19.78 13.06
C ASP A 80 3.23 -19.95 11.75
N ASP A 81 4.24 -19.10 11.56
CA ASP A 81 5.11 -19.03 10.37
C ASP A 81 4.39 -18.78 9.03
N LYS A 82 3.10 -18.44 9.08
CA LYS A 82 2.29 -18.12 7.90
C LYS A 82 1.82 -16.68 7.96
N TRP A 83 1.72 -16.04 6.80
CA TRP A 83 1.30 -14.66 6.66
C TRP A 83 -0.19 -14.58 6.36
N HIS A 84 -0.96 -13.93 7.23
CA HIS A 84 -2.42 -13.86 7.11
C HIS A 84 -2.88 -12.42 6.94
N ILE A 85 -3.86 -12.19 6.06
CA ILE A 85 -4.55 -10.89 6.00
C ILE A 85 -5.40 -10.76 7.26
N ALA A 86 -4.97 -9.89 8.18
CA ALA A 86 -5.60 -9.71 9.49
C ALA A 86 -6.69 -8.64 9.47
N SER A 87 -6.52 -7.60 8.65
CA SER A 87 -7.55 -6.56 8.47
C SER A 87 -7.39 -5.88 7.12
N MET A 88 -8.51 -5.39 6.60
CA MET A 88 -8.54 -4.65 5.35
C MET A 88 -9.66 -3.61 5.37
N SER A 89 -9.35 -2.43 4.84
CA SER A 89 -10.28 -1.36 4.53
C SER A 89 -10.08 -1.07 3.05
N LEU A 90 -11.11 -1.33 2.23
CA LEU A 90 -11.05 -1.16 0.77
C LEU A 90 -11.54 0.20 0.27
N GLU A 91 -12.03 1.04 1.18
CA GLU A 91 -12.65 2.31 0.84
C GLU A 91 -11.61 3.39 0.51
N HIS A 92 -11.88 4.11 -0.56
CA HIS A 92 -11.11 5.26 -1.00
C HIS A 92 -11.96 6.52 -0.92
N ASN A 93 -11.35 7.62 -0.48
CA ASN A 93 -11.98 8.94 -0.43
C ASN A 93 -11.56 9.83 -1.62
N HIS A 94 -11.05 9.22 -2.68
CA HIS A 94 -10.56 9.90 -3.87
C HIS A 94 -10.74 9.01 -5.09
N ASP A 95 -10.77 9.61 -6.28
CA ASP A 95 -10.85 8.85 -7.52
C ASP A 95 -9.61 7.98 -7.73
N LEU A 96 -9.87 6.77 -8.20
CA LEU A 96 -8.84 5.82 -8.60
C LEU A 96 -8.51 6.06 -10.07
N VAL A 97 -7.24 6.33 -10.34
CA VAL A 97 -6.80 6.59 -11.71
C VAL A 97 -6.35 5.28 -12.32
N ARG A 98 -7.20 4.70 -13.17
CA ARG A 98 -6.82 3.60 -14.06
C ARG A 98 -5.90 4.13 -15.17
N SER A 99 -4.66 4.45 -14.82
CA SER A 99 -3.65 4.79 -15.81
C SER A 99 -2.98 3.49 -16.30
N PRO A 100 -2.95 3.22 -17.61
CA PRO A 100 -2.17 2.12 -18.20
C PRO A 100 -0.70 2.14 -17.77
N SER A 101 -0.16 3.34 -17.47
CA SER A 101 1.22 3.53 -17.01
C SER A 101 1.50 2.97 -15.61
N LEU A 102 0.47 2.67 -14.81
CA LEU A 102 0.58 2.04 -13.48
C LEU A 102 0.35 0.53 -13.51
N THR A 103 -0.10 -0.01 -14.65
CA THR A 103 -0.47 -1.43 -14.86
C THR A 103 0.49 -2.17 -15.79
N ILE A 104 1.67 -1.60 -16.08
CA ILE A 104 2.67 -2.28 -16.91
C ILE A 104 3.35 -3.36 -16.05
N PHE A 105 2.99 -4.61 -16.31
CA PHE A 105 3.71 -5.79 -15.85
C PHE A 105 5.01 -5.88 -16.68
N PHE A 106 6.17 -5.72 -16.03
CA PHE A 106 7.47 -6.04 -16.62
C PHE A 106 7.98 -7.36 -16.03
#